data_AF-A0A3S4PYP8-F1
#
_entry.id   AF-A0A3S4PYP8-F1
#
_cell.length_a   1.000
_cell.length_b   1.000
_cell.length_c   1.000
_cell.angle_alpha   90.00
_cell.angle_beta   90.00
_cell.angle_gamma   90.00
#
_symmetry.space_group_name_H-M   'P 1'
#
loop_
_entity.id
_entity.type
_entity.pdbx_description
1 polymer ?
#
loop_
_entity_poly.entity_id
_entity_poly.type
_entity_poly.pdbx_seq_one_letter_code
_entity_poly.pdbx_strand_id
1 'polypeptide(L)'
;MLRNAFAYITRKWPKSLLLFAIILLMGTLSLIGLSMKGATQKASSESLGSITNSFSMQINRRTNPGTPRGAGNLRGEDIEKISQVEGITSSIKRINAIADILDHEIIETEETLQNQSPERAKHFKNTLMVTGVNDSSKEDKFVSGAYKLVQGEHLTDKDKNQILMHEDLAKKNGLKVGDKVRLKSNLYDADNEKGANETVEVTIKGLFSGKNQAPLTYAQ
;
A
#
# COMPACT_ATOMS: atom_id res chain seq x y z
N MET A 1 26.44 -58.01 2.44
CA MET A 1 25.35 -57.32 3.19
C MET A 1 24.31 -56.69 2.25
N LEU A 2 24.70 -55.84 1.28
CA LEU A 2 23.76 -55.20 0.33
C LEU A 2 22.94 -56.19 -0.54
N ARG A 3 23.56 -57.27 -1.03
CA ARG A 3 22.87 -58.34 -1.78
C ARG A 3 21.73 -59.00 -0.99
N ASN A 4 21.95 -59.23 0.30
CA ASN A 4 20.95 -59.86 1.18
C ASN A 4 19.81 -58.88 1.49
N ALA A 5 20.10 -57.59 1.60
CA ALA A 5 19.09 -56.54 1.78
C ALA A 5 18.19 -56.40 0.53
N PHE A 6 18.77 -56.36 -0.67
CA PHE A 6 18.00 -56.32 -1.93
C PHE A 6 17.11 -57.55 -2.11
N ALA A 7 17.63 -58.76 -1.85
CA ALA A 7 16.85 -59.99 -1.90
C ALA A 7 15.68 -60.01 -0.91
N TYR A 8 15.84 -59.34 0.25
CA TYR A 8 14.77 -59.22 1.24
C TYR A 8 13.66 -58.27 0.80
N ILE A 9 14.03 -57.12 0.20
CA ILE A 9 13.11 -56.11 -0.33
C ILE A 9 12.25 -56.70 -1.47
N THR A 10 12.87 -57.44 -2.40
CA THR A 10 12.15 -58.04 -3.53
C THR A 10 11.25 -59.20 -3.12
N ARG A 11 11.64 -59.99 -2.11
CA ARG A 11 10.83 -61.10 -1.58
C ARG A 11 9.59 -60.65 -0.79
N LYS A 12 9.66 -59.51 -0.08
CA LYS A 12 8.56 -58.95 0.72
C LYS A 12 8.06 -57.62 0.15
N TRP A 13 7.95 -57.55 -1.17
CA TRP A 13 7.68 -56.33 -1.91
C TRP A 13 6.51 -55.46 -1.40
N PRO A 14 5.30 -55.97 -1.07
CA PRO A 14 4.21 -55.09 -0.61
C PRO A 14 4.49 -54.43 0.75
N LYS A 15 5.16 -55.14 1.68
CA LYS A 15 5.54 -54.57 2.98
C LYS A 15 6.66 -53.55 2.86
N SER A 16 7.64 -53.83 1.99
CA SER A 16 8.73 -52.89 1.70
C SER A 16 8.25 -51.65 0.94
N LEU A 17 7.28 -51.80 0.03
CA LEU A 17 6.66 -50.68 -0.68
C LEU A 17 5.87 -49.78 0.26
N LEU A 18 5.08 -50.35 1.18
CA LEU A 18 4.36 -49.60 2.21
C LEU A 18 5.33 -48.78 3.09
N LEU A 19 6.40 -49.40 3.57
CA LEU A 19 7.41 -48.73 4.38
C LEU A 19 8.11 -47.60 3.60
N PHE A 20 8.45 -47.86 2.33
CA PHE A 20 9.04 -46.85 1.45
C PHE A 20 8.09 -45.67 1.23
N ALA A 21 6.81 -45.92 0.98
CA ALA A 21 5.81 -44.87 0.77
C ALA A 21 5.66 -43.98 2.02
N ILE A 22 5.66 -44.56 3.22
CA ILE A 22 5.61 -43.80 4.48
C ILE A 22 6.83 -42.89 4.61
N ILE A 23 8.04 -43.43 4.43
CA ILE A 23 9.29 -42.66 4.53
C ILE A 23 9.35 -41.57 3.45
N LEU A 24 8.94 -41.89 2.22
CA LEU A 24 8.87 -40.95 1.12
C LEU A 24 7.91 -39.80 1.47
N LEU A 25 6.73 -40.11 2.01
CA LEU A 25 5.73 -39.10 2.39
C LEU A 25 6.21 -38.20 3.53
N MET A 26 6.88 -38.77 4.54
CA MET A 26 7.50 -37.96 5.61
C MET A 26 8.63 -37.08 5.08
N GLY A 27 9.43 -37.60 4.14
CA GLY A 27 10.52 -36.86 3.50
C GLY A 27 10.01 -35.73 2.61
N THR A 28 8.99 -35.97 1.80
CA THR A 28 8.42 -34.95 0.92
C THR A 28 7.75 -33.83 1.72
N LEU A 29 6.98 -34.14 2.76
CA LEU A 29 6.38 -33.12 3.63
C LEU A 29 7.46 -32.24 4.31
N SER A 30 8.55 -32.86 4.77
CA SER A 30 9.67 -32.16 5.39
C SER A 30 10.39 -31.22 4.41
N LEU A 31 10.63 -31.71 3.18
CA LEU A 31 11.23 -30.91 2.10
C LEU A 31 10.32 -29.76 1.66
N ILE A 32 9.01 -30.00 1.52
CA ILE A 32 8.02 -28.96 1.23
C ILE A 32 8.05 -27.88 2.30
N GLY A 33 8.08 -28.26 3.58
CA GLY A 33 8.17 -27.31 4.69
C GLY A 33 9.43 -26.45 4.64
N LEU A 34 10.60 -27.04 4.37
CA LEU A 34 11.87 -26.33 4.23
C LEU A 34 11.92 -25.42 3.01
N SER A 35 11.44 -25.90 1.86
CA SER A 35 11.37 -25.11 0.62
C SER A 35 10.41 -23.93 0.78
N MET A 36 9.25 -24.15 1.40
CA MET A 36 8.28 -23.10 1.68
C MET A 36 8.85 -22.08 2.67
N LYS A 37 9.53 -22.53 3.74
CA LYS A 37 10.23 -21.63 4.67
C LYS A 37 11.27 -20.78 3.95
N GLY A 38 12.13 -21.39 3.12
CA GLY A 38 13.16 -20.68 2.36
C GLY A 38 12.56 -19.67 1.36
N ALA A 39 11.52 -20.07 0.63
CA ALA A 39 10.80 -19.18 -0.30
C ALA A 39 10.16 -17.99 0.43
N THR A 40 9.47 -18.24 1.55
CA THR A 40 8.86 -17.19 2.36
C THR A 40 9.90 -16.25 2.98
N GLN A 41 11.02 -16.78 3.47
CA GLN A 41 12.12 -15.94 3.99
C GLN A 41 12.73 -15.06 2.90
N LYS A 42 12.94 -15.59 1.70
CA LYS A 42 13.45 -14.82 0.57
C LYS A 42 12.47 -13.72 0.15
N ALA A 43 11.20 -14.06 -0.03
CA ALA A 43 10.15 -13.09 -0.37
C ALA A 43 10.01 -11.99 0.70
N SER A 44 10.07 -12.38 1.99
CA SER A 44 10.06 -11.44 3.12
C SER A 44 11.29 -10.52 3.11
N SER A 45 12.49 -11.06 2.89
CA SER A 45 13.71 -10.25 2.82
C SER A 45 13.73 -9.29 1.63
N GLU A 46 13.19 -9.67 0.48
CA GLU A 46 13.13 -8.79 -0.70
C GLU A 46 12.10 -7.67 -0.50
N SER A 47 10.92 -7.99 0.05
CA SER A 47 9.87 -7.00 0.34
C SER A 47 10.26 -6.07 1.49
N LEU A 48 10.65 -6.62 2.64
CA LEU A 48 10.99 -5.85 3.84
C LEU A 48 12.40 -5.26 3.81
N GLY A 49 13.36 -5.87 3.11
CA GLY A 49 14.74 -5.38 3.07
C GLY A 49 14.84 -3.96 2.51
N SER A 50 13.97 -3.61 1.56
CA SER A 50 13.84 -2.24 1.04
C SER A 50 13.28 -1.26 2.08
N ILE A 51 12.35 -1.72 2.94
CA ILE A 51 11.77 -0.94 4.04
C ILE A 51 12.79 -0.79 5.19
N THR A 52 13.51 -1.85 5.56
CA THR A 52 14.44 -1.84 6.71
C THR A 52 15.70 -1.02 6.46
N ASN A 53 16.06 -0.76 5.20
CA ASN A 53 17.16 0.12 4.82
C ASN A 53 16.70 1.54 4.45
N SER A 54 15.48 1.91 4.87
CA SER A 54 14.93 3.25 4.67
C SER A 54 14.74 3.96 6.01
N PHE A 55 14.64 5.29 5.97
CA PHE A 55 14.23 6.09 7.11
C PHE A 55 13.13 7.06 6.69
N SER A 56 12.16 7.29 7.57
CA SER A 56 11.13 8.30 7.36
C SER A 56 11.51 9.57 8.10
N MET A 57 11.42 10.72 7.45
CA MET A 57 11.54 12.01 8.10
C MET A 57 10.16 12.60 8.37
N GLN A 58 9.94 13.02 9.60
CA GLN A 58 8.73 13.73 10.03
C GLN A 58 9.12 14.90 10.91
N ILE A 59 8.21 15.86 11.05
CA ILE A 59 8.38 16.98 11.98
C ILE A 59 8.34 16.48 13.43
N ASN A 60 9.07 17.16 14.30
CA ASN A 60 8.90 16.99 15.74
C ASN A 60 7.76 17.88 16.23
N ARG A 61 6.58 17.30 16.45
CA ARG A 61 5.37 18.04 16.90
C ARG A 61 5.55 18.81 18.21
N ARG A 62 6.53 18.46 19.05
CA ARG A 62 6.82 19.20 20.30
C ARG A 62 7.43 20.58 20.06
N THR A 63 8.17 20.74 18.97
CA THR A 63 8.90 21.97 18.65
C THR A 63 8.43 22.61 17.34
N ASN A 64 7.74 21.86 16.49
CA ASN A 64 7.14 22.32 15.26
C ASN A 64 5.76 21.65 15.13
N PRO A 65 4.66 22.37 15.39
CA PRO A 65 3.31 21.79 15.38
C PRO A 65 2.87 21.30 13.99
N GLY A 66 3.54 21.74 12.92
CA GLY A 66 3.20 21.38 11.55
C GLY A 66 2.07 22.21 10.96
N THR A 67 1.29 21.59 10.08
CA THR A 67 0.03 22.17 9.57
C THR A 67 -1.05 22.15 10.67
N PRO A 68 -2.20 22.82 10.48
CA PRO A 68 -3.33 22.73 11.42
C PRO A 68 -3.79 21.30 11.75
N ARG A 69 -3.59 20.33 10.84
CA ARG A 69 -3.84 18.89 11.08
C ARG A 69 -2.64 18.14 11.66
N GLY A 70 -1.56 18.84 12.00
CA GLY A 70 -0.31 18.28 12.48
C GLY A 70 0.48 17.53 11.41
N ALA A 71 0.22 17.79 10.12
CA ALA A 71 1.00 17.20 9.03
C ALA A 71 2.39 17.87 8.93
N GLY A 72 3.35 17.14 8.37
CA GLY A 72 4.72 17.63 8.21
C GLY A 72 4.82 18.79 7.21
N ASN A 73 5.65 19.78 7.52
CA ASN A 73 5.95 20.93 6.66
C ASN A 73 7.42 20.95 6.18
N LEU A 74 7.98 19.76 5.89
CA LEU A 74 9.34 19.65 5.36
C LEU A 74 9.47 20.43 4.04
N ARG A 75 10.54 21.21 3.92
CA ARG A 75 10.78 22.03 2.74
C ARG A 75 11.39 21.20 1.61
N GLY A 76 10.97 21.48 0.39
CA GLY A 76 11.49 20.80 -0.81
C GLY A 76 13.01 20.90 -0.96
N GLU A 77 13.59 22.06 -0.59
CA GLU A 77 15.03 22.31 -0.61
C GLU A 77 15.81 21.35 0.31
N ASP A 78 15.28 21.04 1.49
CA ASP A 78 15.94 20.16 2.45
C ASP A 78 15.83 18.71 2.02
N ILE A 79 14.67 18.32 1.45
CA ILE A 79 14.48 17.01 0.85
C ILE A 79 15.48 16.79 -0.29
N GLU A 80 15.69 17.81 -1.13
CA GLU A 80 16.65 17.73 -2.25
C GLU A 80 18.08 17.54 -1.76
N LYS A 81 18.54 18.35 -0.80
CA LYS A 81 19.87 18.20 -0.19
C LYS A 81 20.08 16.80 0.39
N ILE A 82 19.08 16.27 1.10
CA ILE A 82 19.16 14.93 1.69
C ILE A 82 19.21 13.87 0.60
N SER A 83 18.38 13.99 -0.44
CA SER A 83 18.34 13.03 -1.54
C SER A 83 19.66 12.93 -2.33
N GLN A 84 20.54 13.92 -2.21
CA GLN A 84 21.86 13.97 -2.84
C GLN A 84 23.00 13.42 -1.94
N VAL A 85 22.71 13.06 -0.69
CA VAL A 85 23.70 12.48 0.22
C VAL A 85 24.13 11.10 -0.30
N GLU A 86 25.45 10.84 -0.25
CA GLU A 86 26.02 9.55 -0.65
C GLU A 86 25.37 8.40 0.14
N GLY A 87 24.97 7.34 -0.58
CA GLY A 87 24.26 6.19 -0.01
C GLY A 87 22.73 6.29 -0.09
N ILE A 88 22.15 7.47 -0.36
CA ILE A 88 20.72 7.56 -0.68
C ILE A 88 20.50 7.21 -2.15
N THR A 89 19.80 6.11 -2.39
CA THR A 89 19.53 5.59 -3.74
C THR A 89 18.19 6.07 -4.31
N SER A 90 17.25 6.45 -3.45
CA SER A 90 15.96 7.00 -3.84
C SER A 90 15.31 7.78 -2.71
N SER A 91 14.40 8.70 -3.05
CA SER A 91 13.59 9.43 -2.09
C SER A 91 12.13 9.47 -2.53
N ILE A 92 11.23 9.33 -1.55
CA ILE A 92 9.80 9.47 -1.74
C ILE A 92 9.31 10.69 -0.97
N LYS A 93 8.67 11.58 -1.71
CA LYS A 93 8.01 12.78 -1.19
C LYS A 93 6.54 12.44 -1.02
N ARG A 94 5.99 12.67 0.17
CA ARG A 94 4.58 12.43 0.47
C ARG A 94 3.92 13.70 0.95
N ILE A 95 2.76 14.00 0.41
CA ILE A 95 1.85 15.01 0.93
C ILE A 95 0.46 14.41 1.07
N ASN A 96 -0.23 14.73 2.15
CA ASN A 96 -1.62 14.34 2.34
C ASN A 96 -2.48 15.60 2.25
N ALA A 97 -3.64 15.46 1.64
CA ALA A 97 -4.64 16.50 1.53
C ALA A 97 -6.03 15.85 1.53
N ILE A 98 -7.06 16.67 1.52
CA ILE A 98 -8.41 16.23 1.18
C ILE A 98 -8.90 16.95 -0.05
N ALA A 99 -9.76 16.30 -0.83
CA ALA A 99 -10.41 16.88 -1.98
C ALA A 99 -11.82 16.33 -2.13
N ASP A 100 -12.74 17.16 -2.62
CA ASP A 100 -14.09 16.74 -2.96
C ASP A 100 -14.09 16.14 -4.36
N ILE A 101 -14.65 14.94 -4.49
CA ILE A 101 -14.92 14.37 -5.81
C ILE A 101 -16.25 14.90 -6.33
N LEU A 102 -16.23 15.53 -7.51
CA LEU A 102 -17.43 16.09 -8.12
C LEU A 102 -18.18 15.01 -8.90
N ASP A 103 -19.51 15.10 -8.90
CA ASP A 103 -20.45 14.22 -9.64
C ASP A 103 -20.32 12.72 -9.35
N HIS A 104 -19.65 12.38 -8.24
CA HIS A 104 -19.40 11.01 -7.81
C HIS A 104 -19.67 10.88 -6.31
N GLU A 105 -19.95 9.65 -5.89
CA GLU A 105 -20.19 9.31 -4.50
C GLU A 105 -18.97 8.64 -3.88
N ILE A 106 -18.71 8.94 -2.61
CA ILE A 106 -17.69 8.24 -1.83
C ILE A 106 -18.23 6.91 -1.29
N ILE A 107 -17.32 6.06 -0.81
CA ILE A 107 -17.68 4.86 -0.06
C ILE A 107 -17.96 5.28 1.39
N GLU A 108 -19.19 5.08 1.84
CA GLU A 108 -19.58 5.25 3.24
C GLU A 108 -19.61 3.88 3.93
N THR A 109 -19.07 3.82 5.13
CA THR A 109 -19.13 2.67 6.04
C THR A 109 -19.90 3.06 7.32
N GLU A 110 -20.37 2.08 8.07
CA GLU A 110 -21.00 2.33 9.38
C GLU A 110 -20.12 3.21 10.29
N GLU A 111 -18.82 2.98 10.29
CA GLU A 111 -17.85 3.78 11.07
C GLU A 111 -17.77 5.24 10.62
N THR A 112 -17.80 5.49 9.30
CA THR A 112 -17.80 6.87 8.76
C THR A 112 -19.09 7.62 9.06
N LEU A 113 -20.21 6.90 9.23
CA LEU A 113 -21.52 7.46 9.55
C LEU A 113 -21.71 7.67 11.06
N GLN A 114 -21.16 6.78 11.90
CA GLN A 114 -21.33 6.83 13.36
C GLN A 114 -20.78 8.10 14.01
N ASN A 115 -19.77 8.75 13.43
CA ASN A 115 -19.11 9.94 13.99
C ASN A 115 -19.40 11.23 13.20
N GLN A 116 -20.45 11.25 12.38
CA GLN A 116 -20.73 12.37 11.49
C GLN A 116 -21.71 13.37 12.13
N SER A 117 -21.23 14.57 12.46
CA SER A 117 -22.13 15.68 12.82
C SER A 117 -22.85 16.22 11.58
N PRO A 118 -24.01 16.88 11.72
CA PRO A 118 -24.72 17.49 10.59
C PRO A 118 -23.85 18.48 9.80
N GLU A 119 -23.01 19.26 10.48
CA GLU A 119 -22.06 20.18 9.85
C GLU A 119 -20.98 19.44 9.07
N ARG A 120 -20.43 18.35 9.64
CA ARG A 120 -19.42 17.53 8.96
C ARG A 120 -20.01 16.84 7.74
N ALA A 121 -21.25 16.35 7.83
CA ALA A 121 -21.99 15.80 6.70
C ALA A 121 -22.17 16.85 5.58
N LYS A 122 -22.45 18.11 5.94
CA LYS A 122 -22.59 19.19 4.96
C LYS A 122 -21.29 19.54 4.25
N HIS A 123 -20.18 19.62 4.99
CA HIS A 123 -18.91 20.11 4.47
C HIS A 123 -18.00 19.01 3.88
N PHE A 124 -18.23 17.75 4.24
CA PHE A 124 -17.33 16.65 3.87
C PHE A 124 -18.02 15.45 3.21
N LYS A 125 -19.27 15.59 2.76
CA LYS A 125 -20.06 14.49 2.18
C LYS A 125 -19.32 13.73 1.07
N ASN A 126 -18.65 14.46 0.18
CA ASN A 126 -17.99 13.89 -1.00
C ASN A 126 -16.47 13.99 -0.90
N THR A 127 -15.94 14.14 0.32
CA THR A 127 -14.51 14.37 0.52
C THR A 127 -13.76 13.06 0.57
N LEU A 128 -12.68 13.01 -0.20
CA LEU A 128 -11.70 11.93 -0.22
C LEU A 128 -10.40 12.37 0.43
N MET A 129 -9.71 11.43 1.06
CA MET A 129 -8.30 11.62 1.40
C MET A 129 -7.45 11.39 0.16
N VAL A 130 -6.63 12.37 -0.19
CA VAL A 130 -5.73 12.33 -1.35
C VAL A 130 -4.30 12.32 -0.84
N THR A 131 -3.51 11.37 -1.31
CA THR A 131 -2.08 11.29 -1.01
C THR A 131 -1.30 11.53 -2.28
N GLY A 132 -0.52 12.61 -2.31
CA GLY A 132 0.43 12.89 -3.37
C GLY A 132 1.77 12.21 -3.12
N VAL A 133 2.27 11.49 -4.12
CA VAL A 133 3.59 10.84 -4.12
C VAL A 133 4.26 11.04 -5.48
N ASN A 134 5.59 11.07 -5.49
CA ASN A 134 6.37 11.11 -6.73
C ASN A 134 6.60 9.73 -7.37
N ASP A 135 6.47 8.64 -6.63
CA ASP A 135 6.53 7.28 -7.16
C ASP A 135 5.67 6.38 -6.27
N SER A 136 4.53 5.89 -6.79
CA SER A 136 3.61 5.10 -5.97
C SER A 136 4.05 3.65 -5.79
N SER A 137 5.00 3.15 -6.58
CA SER A 137 5.53 1.78 -6.40
C SER A 137 6.37 1.64 -5.13
N LYS A 138 6.87 2.78 -4.63
CA LYS A 138 7.71 2.89 -3.43
C LYS A 138 6.97 3.49 -2.23
N GLU A 139 5.66 3.69 -2.33
CA GLU A 139 4.86 4.11 -1.18
C GLU A 139 4.66 2.93 -0.23
N ASP A 140 4.79 3.18 1.08
CA ASP A 140 4.87 2.13 2.11
C ASP A 140 3.75 1.09 2.03
N LYS A 141 2.51 1.48 1.68
CA LYS A 141 1.39 0.53 1.61
C LYS A 141 1.49 -0.38 0.40
N PHE A 142 2.04 0.10 -0.73
CA PHE A 142 2.33 -0.76 -1.86
C PHE A 142 3.54 -1.66 -1.60
N VAL A 143 4.62 -1.14 -1.01
CA VAL A 143 5.82 -1.92 -0.71
C VAL A 143 5.54 -3.01 0.33
N SER A 144 4.75 -2.71 1.36
CA SER A 144 4.32 -3.68 2.38
C SER A 144 3.26 -4.68 1.88
N GLY A 145 2.72 -4.49 0.68
CA GLY A 145 1.64 -5.32 0.13
C GLY A 145 0.27 -5.09 0.76
N ALA A 146 0.12 -4.08 1.63
CA ALA A 146 -1.18 -3.66 2.15
C ALA A 146 -2.10 -3.16 1.01
N TYR A 147 -1.50 -2.48 0.03
CA TYR A 147 -2.12 -2.14 -1.25
C TYR A 147 -1.51 -2.99 -2.37
N LYS A 148 -2.34 -3.34 -3.34
CA LYS A 148 -1.95 -4.06 -4.54
C LYS A 148 -2.52 -3.37 -5.76
N LEU A 149 -1.67 -3.07 -6.74
CA LEU A 149 -2.14 -2.61 -8.04
C LEU A 149 -2.85 -3.77 -8.75
N VAL A 150 -4.12 -3.59 -9.09
CA VAL A 150 -4.95 -4.62 -9.75
C VAL A 150 -5.13 -4.34 -11.25
N GLN A 151 -5.02 -3.08 -11.66
CA GLN A 151 -5.11 -2.68 -13.06
C GLN A 151 -4.31 -1.40 -13.33
N GLY A 152 -3.77 -1.25 -14.53
CA GLY A 152 -3.02 -0.06 -14.94
C GLY A 152 -1.58 -0.07 -14.44
N GLU A 153 -1.05 1.12 -14.16
CA GLU A 153 0.36 1.33 -13.83
C GLU A 153 0.54 2.22 -12.60
N HIS A 154 1.68 2.09 -11.92
CA HIS A 154 2.07 3.01 -10.85
C HIS A 154 2.30 4.44 -11.37
N LEU A 155 2.17 5.40 -10.45
CA LEU A 155 2.51 6.80 -10.69
C LEU A 155 4.03 6.98 -10.60
N THR A 156 4.54 7.88 -11.42
CA THR A 156 5.93 8.32 -11.52
C THR A 156 5.99 9.85 -11.49
N ASP A 157 7.19 10.39 -11.34
CA ASP A 157 7.45 11.83 -11.23
C ASP A 157 7.13 12.62 -12.52
N LYS A 158 6.96 11.91 -13.65
CA LYS A 158 6.58 12.46 -14.95
C LYS A 158 5.07 12.60 -15.12
N ASP A 159 4.29 11.88 -14.31
CA ASP A 159 2.84 11.85 -14.44
C ASP A 159 2.22 13.13 -13.85
N LYS A 160 1.43 13.83 -14.67
CA LYS A 160 0.72 15.04 -14.27
C LYS A 160 -0.77 14.81 -14.33
N ASN A 161 -1.49 15.23 -13.29
CA ASN A 161 -2.95 15.08 -13.17
C ASN A 161 -3.40 13.63 -13.42
N GLN A 162 -2.64 12.68 -12.88
CA GLN A 162 -2.99 11.26 -12.90
C GLN A 162 -3.12 10.73 -11.48
N ILE A 163 -4.05 9.80 -11.30
CA ILE A 163 -4.34 9.21 -9.99
C ILE A 163 -4.36 7.69 -10.06
N LEU A 164 -4.12 7.07 -8.91
CA LEU A 164 -4.57 5.71 -8.64
C LEU A 164 -5.86 5.79 -7.84
N MET A 165 -6.85 4.98 -8.20
CA MET A 165 -8.14 4.94 -7.52
C MET A 165 -8.36 3.57 -6.87
N HIS A 166 -8.95 3.56 -5.68
CA HIS A 166 -9.32 2.31 -5.04
C HIS A 166 -10.42 1.60 -5.85
N GLU A 167 -10.30 0.29 -6.06
CA GLU A 167 -11.21 -0.48 -6.93
C GLU A 167 -12.68 -0.37 -6.49
N ASP A 168 -12.97 -0.35 -5.19
CA ASP A 168 -14.34 -0.21 -4.68
C ASP A 168 -14.95 1.15 -5.01
N LEU A 169 -14.17 2.24 -4.91
CA LEU A 169 -14.64 3.58 -5.28
C LEU A 169 -14.90 3.68 -6.77
N ALA A 170 -14.01 3.10 -7.58
CA ALA A 170 -14.18 3.04 -9.02
C ALA A 170 -15.45 2.24 -9.39
N LYS A 171 -15.63 1.06 -8.79
CA LYS A 171 -16.79 0.19 -9.00
C LYS A 171 -18.11 0.87 -8.62
N LYS A 172 -18.17 1.55 -7.47
CA LYS A 172 -19.38 2.28 -7.03
C LYS A 172 -19.81 3.33 -8.06
N ASN A 173 -18.85 4.00 -8.68
CA ASN A 173 -19.11 5.09 -9.62
C ASN A 173 -19.03 4.66 -11.10
N GLY A 174 -18.87 3.36 -11.39
CA GLY A 174 -18.75 2.84 -12.76
C GLY A 174 -17.50 3.33 -13.50
N LEU A 175 -16.44 3.70 -12.78
CA LEU A 175 -15.19 4.22 -13.33
C LEU A 175 -14.20 3.10 -13.66
N LYS A 176 -13.38 3.33 -14.68
CA LYS A 176 -12.29 2.43 -15.12
C LYS A 176 -11.00 3.21 -15.37
N VAL A 177 -9.89 2.48 -15.53
CA VAL A 177 -8.62 3.05 -15.99
C VAL A 177 -8.83 3.81 -17.31
N GLY A 178 -8.30 5.02 -17.39
CA GLY A 178 -8.46 5.96 -18.51
C GLY A 178 -9.61 6.95 -18.35
N ASP A 179 -10.57 6.70 -17.45
CA ASP A 179 -11.62 7.67 -17.18
C ASP A 179 -11.07 8.89 -16.44
N LYS A 180 -11.77 10.01 -16.58
CA LYS A 180 -11.43 11.28 -15.95
C LYS A 180 -12.41 11.60 -14.84
N VAL A 181 -11.89 12.14 -13.74
CA VAL A 181 -12.68 12.61 -12.60
C VAL A 181 -12.24 14.01 -12.22
N ARG A 182 -13.16 14.78 -11.64
CA ARG A 182 -12.88 16.15 -11.19
C ARG A 182 -12.73 16.16 -9.67
N LEU A 183 -11.59 16.67 -9.21
CA LEU A 183 -11.30 16.88 -7.81
C LEU A 183 -11.30 18.37 -7.52
N LYS A 184 -11.99 18.78 -6.45
CA LYS A 184 -12.08 20.16 -6.02
C LYS A 184 -11.45 20.34 -4.64
N SER A 185 -10.71 21.43 -4.44
CA SER A 185 -10.23 21.82 -3.12
C SER A 185 -11.40 22.01 -2.15
N ASN A 186 -11.30 21.42 -0.95
CA ASN A 186 -12.29 21.63 0.08
C ASN A 186 -11.91 22.89 0.90
N LEU A 187 -12.79 23.90 0.91
CA LEU A 187 -12.58 25.17 1.63
C LEU A 187 -12.57 25.01 3.15
N TYR A 188 -13.10 23.90 3.65
CA TYR A 188 -13.16 23.57 5.09
C TYR A 188 -12.01 22.65 5.52
N ASP A 189 -11.08 22.30 4.61
CA ASP A 189 -9.85 21.65 5.03
C ASP A 189 -9.03 22.60 5.90
N ALA A 190 -8.69 22.18 7.11
CA ALA A 190 -7.90 23.00 8.03
C ALA A 190 -6.50 23.28 7.47
N ASP A 191 -5.95 22.39 6.62
CA ASP A 191 -4.66 22.58 5.96
C ASP A 191 -4.76 23.50 4.73
N ASN A 192 -5.97 23.89 4.29
CA ASN A 192 -6.18 24.84 3.19
C ASN A 192 -6.09 26.30 3.69
N GLU A 193 -4.99 26.64 4.34
CA GLU A 193 -4.78 27.96 4.96
C GLU A 193 -4.81 29.13 3.95
N LYS A 194 -4.53 28.83 2.67
CA LYS A 194 -4.52 29.82 1.59
C LYS A 194 -5.88 29.96 0.88
N GLY A 195 -6.91 29.21 1.29
CA GLY A 195 -8.25 29.30 0.72
C GLY A 195 -8.31 28.88 -0.76
N ALA A 196 -7.53 27.89 -1.16
CA ALA A 196 -7.57 27.34 -2.51
C ALA A 196 -8.98 26.85 -2.84
N ASN A 197 -9.48 27.23 -4.02
CA ASN A 197 -10.80 26.89 -4.54
C ASN A 197 -10.70 26.34 -5.97
N GLU A 198 -9.67 25.53 -6.21
CA GLU A 198 -9.34 25.04 -7.53
C GLU A 198 -10.08 23.75 -7.83
N THR A 199 -10.37 23.52 -9.11
CA THR A 199 -10.89 22.24 -9.61
C THR A 199 -9.92 21.71 -10.65
N VAL A 200 -9.47 20.47 -10.46
CA VAL A 200 -8.54 19.79 -11.36
C VAL A 200 -9.20 18.54 -11.91
N GLU A 201 -9.14 18.39 -13.23
CA GLU A 201 -9.49 17.14 -13.90
C GLU A 201 -8.28 16.21 -13.88
N VAL A 202 -8.47 15.00 -13.37
CA VAL A 202 -7.42 13.97 -13.27
C VAL A 202 -7.84 12.69 -13.99
N THR A 203 -6.88 11.98 -14.54
CA THR A 203 -7.10 10.70 -15.25
C THR A 203 -6.72 9.53 -14.37
N ILE A 204 -7.57 8.50 -14.32
CA ILE A 204 -7.29 7.26 -13.58
C ILE A 204 -6.23 6.46 -14.36
N LYS A 205 -4.99 6.44 -13.86
CA LYS A 205 -3.88 5.66 -14.47
C LYS A 205 -3.92 4.19 -14.04
N GLY A 206 -4.45 3.91 -12.85
CA GLY A 206 -4.54 2.55 -12.33
C GLY A 206 -5.55 2.42 -11.21
N LEU A 207 -5.94 1.17 -10.97
CA LEU A 207 -6.78 0.76 -9.86
C LEU A 207 -5.97 -0.07 -8.88
N PHE A 208 -6.17 0.18 -7.60
CA PHE A 208 -5.55 -0.60 -6.54
C PHE A 208 -6.61 -1.17 -5.59
N SER A 209 -6.30 -2.32 -5.02
CA SER A 209 -7.06 -2.96 -3.94
C SER A 209 -6.24 -2.97 -2.66
N GLY A 210 -6.90 -3.26 -1.55
CA GLY A 210 -6.25 -3.40 -0.26
C GLY A 210 -7.14 -2.93 0.86
N LYS A 211 -6.87 -3.39 2.07
CA LYS A 211 -7.51 -2.87 3.27
C LYS A 211 -6.40 -2.44 4.21
N ASN A 212 -6.56 -1.28 4.85
CA ASN A 212 -5.69 -0.96 5.97
C ASN A 212 -5.90 -2.05 7.03
N GLN A 213 -4.88 -2.83 7.31
CA GLN A 213 -4.95 -3.86 8.37
C GLN A 213 -4.87 -3.23 9.77
N ALA A 214 -4.54 -1.94 9.86
CA ALA A 214 -4.65 -1.15 11.08
C ALA A 214 -5.91 -0.26 11.01
N PRO A 215 -6.66 -0.11 12.13
CA PRO A 215 -7.59 1.01 12.24
C PRO A 215 -6.84 2.30 11.95
N LEU A 216 -7.52 3.30 11.38
CA LEU A 216 -6.98 4.64 11.21
C LEU A 216 -6.71 5.22 12.61
N THR A 217 -5.57 4.87 13.20
CA THR A 217 -5.08 5.53 14.39
C THR A 217 -4.74 6.94 13.95
N TYR A 218 -5.61 7.88 14.33
CA TYR A 218 -5.22 9.27 14.44
C TYR A 218 -3.92 9.28 15.26
N ALA A 219 -2.80 9.59 14.61
CA ALA A 219 -1.57 9.84 15.31
C ALA A 219 -1.84 11.03 16.24
N GLN A 220 -1.87 10.77 17.55
CA GLN A 220 -1.94 11.79 18.59
C GLN A 220 -0.84 12.84 18.41
#